data_AF-A0A814YSB7-F1
#
_entry.id   AF-A0A814YSB7-F1
#
_cell.length_a   1.000
_cell.length_b   1.000
_cell.length_c   1.000
_cell.angle_alpha   90.00
_cell.angle_beta   90.00
_cell.angle_gamma   90.00
#
_symmetry.space_group_name_H-M   'P 1'
#
loop_
_entity.id
_entity.type
_entity.pdbx_description
1 polymer ?
#
loop_
_entity_poly.entity_id
_entity_poly.type
_entity_poly.pdbx_seq_one_letter_code
_entity_poly.pdbx_strand_id
1 'polypeptide(L)'
;MDYVRIYLEENSEELNLIDNFEEEYESNDAIYCYRKNSSLQKMINKALQTKDIDQLYHLRYFLSDLSECLSREHQQIVESGEENFVFSQEMKLSKK
;
A
#
# COMPACT_ATOMS: atom_id res chain seq x y z
N MET A 1 -4.73 -14.88 -15.20
CA MET A 1 -3.43 -14.91 -14.51
C MET A 1 -2.27 -15.31 -15.43
N ASP A 2 -2.44 -15.44 -16.75
CA ASP A 2 -1.34 -15.84 -17.65
C ASP A 2 -0.49 -14.67 -18.18
N TYR A 3 -1.06 -13.46 -18.25
CA TYR A 3 -0.36 -12.28 -18.77
C TYR A 3 0.74 -11.75 -17.84
N VAL A 4 0.61 -12.03 -16.54
CA VAL A 4 1.57 -11.61 -15.51
C VAL A 4 2.88 -12.41 -15.62
N ARG A 5 2.82 -13.68 -16.07
CA ARG A 5 4.02 -14.52 -16.23
C ARG A 5 4.94 -14.09 -17.36
N ILE A 6 4.39 -13.57 -18.46
CA ILE A 6 5.17 -13.21 -19.65
C ILE A 6 5.94 -11.90 -19.45
N TYR A 7 5.41 -10.97 -18.64
CA TYR A 7 6.07 -9.67 -18.40
C TYR A 7 7.17 -9.74 -17.34
N LEU A 8 7.21 -10.80 -16.54
CA LEU A 8 8.06 -10.89 -15.35
C LEU A 8 9.38 -11.64 -15.55
N GLU A 9 9.67 -12.15 -16.75
CA GLU A 9 10.99 -12.73 -17.09
C GLU A 9 12.14 -11.71 -17.01
N GLU A 10 11.87 -10.40 -16.95
CA GLU A 10 12.91 -9.36 -16.92
C GLU A 10 13.27 -8.83 -15.51
N ASN A 11 12.53 -9.16 -14.43
CA ASN A 11 12.80 -8.64 -13.07
C ASN A 11 12.55 -9.69 -11.95
N SER A 12 13.38 -10.73 -11.93
CA SER A 12 13.25 -11.92 -11.06
C SER A 12 13.34 -11.67 -9.55
N GLU A 13 13.87 -10.53 -9.09
CA GLU A 13 13.97 -10.21 -7.66
C GLU A 13 12.67 -9.62 -7.08
N GLU A 14 11.93 -8.81 -7.86
CA GLU A 14 10.63 -8.27 -7.43
C GLU A 14 9.52 -9.33 -7.44
N LEU A 15 9.65 -10.32 -8.33
CA LEU A 15 8.76 -11.50 -8.46
C LEU A 15 8.68 -12.34 -7.17
N ASN A 16 9.83 -12.75 -6.63
CA ASN A 16 9.86 -13.54 -5.41
C ASN A 16 9.28 -12.76 -4.22
N LEU A 17 9.32 -11.43 -4.26
CA LEU A 17 8.76 -10.58 -3.21
C LEU A 17 7.23 -10.51 -3.28
N ILE A 18 6.64 -10.60 -4.47
CA ILE A 18 5.18 -10.66 -4.67
C ILE A 18 4.65 -12.07 -4.38
N ASP A 19 5.32 -13.12 -4.87
CA ASP A 19 4.88 -14.50 -4.64
C ASP A 19 4.98 -14.91 -3.16
N ASN A 20 6.07 -14.52 -2.46
CA ASN A 20 6.18 -14.73 -1.00
C ASN A 20 5.21 -13.83 -0.21
N PHE A 21 4.81 -12.70 -0.77
CA PHE A 21 3.82 -11.82 -0.14
C PHE A 21 2.42 -12.44 -0.21
N GLU A 22 2.03 -13.02 -1.35
CA GLU A 22 0.72 -13.67 -1.50
C GLU A 22 0.52 -14.87 -0.55
N GLU A 23 1.58 -15.58 -0.14
CA GLU A 23 1.47 -16.72 0.79
C GLU A 23 1.28 -16.33 2.28
N GLU A 24 1.81 -15.18 2.72
CA GLU A 24 1.67 -14.69 4.11
C GLU A 24 0.65 -13.56 4.26
N TYR A 25 0.04 -13.11 3.16
CA TYR A 25 -0.85 -11.96 3.17
C TYR A 25 -2.26 -12.29 3.67
N GLU A 26 -2.62 -11.74 4.82
CA GLU A 26 -4.01 -11.59 5.24
C GLU A 26 -4.48 -10.15 4.98
N SER A 27 -5.53 -10.00 4.15
CA SER A 27 -6.10 -8.69 3.76
C SER A 27 -6.55 -7.83 4.94
N ASN A 28 -6.82 -8.43 6.10
CA ASN A 28 -7.23 -7.69 7.30
C ASN A 28 -6.11 -6.88 7.96
N ASP A 29 -4.84 -7.06 7.56
CA ASP A 29 -3.71 -6.37 8.19
C ASP A 29 -2.78 -5.64 7.18
N ALA A 30 -3.37 -5.14 6.08
CA ALA A 30 -2.63 -4.44 5.02
C ALA A 30 -1.78 -3.25 5.53
N ILE A 31 -2.24 -2.54 6.58
CA ILE A 31 -1.49 -1.45 7.22
C ILE A 31 -0.22 -1.98 7.89
N TYR A 32 -0.29 -3.08 8.64
CA TYR A 32 0.89 -3.70 9.23
C TYR A 32 1.85 -4.19 8.15
N CYS A 33 1.35 -4.87 7.12
CA CYS A 33 2.15 -5.33 5.98
C CYS A 33 2.91 -4.16 5.32
N TYR A 34 2.22 -3.05 5.06
CA TYR A 34 2.82 -1.83 4.49
C TYR A 34 3.91 -1.23 5.40
N ARG A 35 3.71 -1.25 6.72
CA ARG A 35 4.68 -0.67 7.68
C ARG A 35 5.86 -1.59 7.95
N LYS A 36 5.64 -2.90 7.99
CA LYS A 36 6.64 -3.90 8.38
C LYS A 36 7.60 -4.23 7.22
N ASN A 37 7.09 -4.26 5.99
CA ASN A 37 7.88 -4.65 4.83
C ASN A 37 8.49 -3.42 4.14
N SER A 38 9.77 -3.16 4.43
CA SER A 38 10.49 -1.99 3.89
C SER A 38 10.61 -1.99 2.36
N SER A 39 10.61 -3.17 1.72
CA SER A 39 10.68 -3.28 0.26
C SER A 39 9.33 -2.92 -0.37
N LEU A 40 8.24 -3.49 0.15
CA LEU A 40 6.87 -3.17 -0.27
C LEU A 40 6.58 -1.68 -0.10
N GLN A 41 6.94 -1.11 1.04
CA GLN A 41 6.77 0.31 1.31
C GLN A 41 7.52 1.18 0.28
N LYS A 42 8.78 0.85 -0.03
CA LYS A 42 9.57 1.60 -1.02
C LYS A 42 8.99 1.47 -2.42
N MET A 43 8.56 0.26 -2.80
CA MET A 43 7.96 -0.01 -4.10
C MET A 43 6.68 0.81 -4.30
N ILE A 44 5.75 0.76 -3.35
CA ILE A 44 4.49 1.53 -3.41
C ILE A 44 4.76 3.03 -3.43
N ASN A 45 5.62 3.53 -2.53
CA ASN A 45 5.92 4.96 -2.46
C ASN A 45 6.57 5.48 -3.73
N LYS A 46 7.48 4.69 -4.32
CA LYS A 46 8.12 5.04 -5.59
C LYS A 46 7.08 5.07 -6.71
N ALA A 47 6.27 4.02 -6.86
CA ALA A 47 5.23 3.93 -7.89
C ALA A 47 4.23 5.10 -7.80
N LEU A 48 3.81 5.47 -6.60
CA LEU A 48 2.96 6.64 -6.36
C LEU A 48 3.66 7.95 -6.74
N GLN A 49 4.93 8.13 -6.33
CA GLN A 49 5.71 9.33 -6.60
C GLN A 49 5.96 9.54 -8.09
N THR A 50 6.27 8.48 -8.82
CA THR A 50 6.55 8.53 -10.27
C THR A 50 5.29 8.41 -11.13
N LYS A 51 4.12 8.17 -10.52
CA LYS A 51 2.87 7.84 -11.21
C LYS A 51 3.04 6.66 -12.16
N ASP A 52 3.79 5.64 -11.72
CA ASP A 52 3.96 4.40 -12.45
C ASP A 52 2.64 3.61 -12.42
N ILE A 53 1.77 3.89 -13.39
CA ILE A 53 0.42 3.32 -13.45
C ILE A 53 0.47 1.81 -13.62
N ASP A 54 1.45 1.28 -14.33
CA ASP A 54 1.59 -0.16 -14.54
C ASP A 54 1.91 -0.86 -13.22
N GLN A 55 2.91 -0.35 -12.47
CA GLN A 55 3.25 -0.90 -11.16
C GLN A 55 2.10 -0.74 -10.14
N LEU A 56 1.41 0.41 -10.15
CA LEU A 56 0.22 0.61 -9.31
C LEU A 56 -0.93 -0.33 -9.69
N TYR A 57 -1.12 -0.60 -10.99
CA TYR A 57 -2.13 -1.54 -11.45
C TYR A 57 -1.82 -2.97 -10.98
N HIS A 58 -0.55 -3.39 -11.01
CA HIS A 58 -0.13 -4.67 -10.45
C HIS A 58 -0.39 -4.75 -8.94
N LEU A 59 -0.20 -3.65 -8.21
CA LEU A 59 -0.43 -3.56 -6.76
C LEU A 59 -1.87 -3.24 -6.36
N ARG A 60 -2.80 -3.12 -7.32
CA ARG A 60 -4.15 -2.58 -7.08
C ARG A 60 -4.96 -3.30 -6.01
N TYR A 61 -4.79 -4.62 -5.86
CA TYR A 61 -5.51 -5.39 -4.84
C TYR A 61 -5.00 -5.03 -3.44
N PHE A 62 -3.69 -5.06 -3.24
CA PHE A 62 -3.08 -4.60 -1.98
C PHE A 62 -3.43 -3.14 -1.67
N LEU A 63 -3.40 -2.25 -2.67
CA LEU A 63 -3.78 -0.85 -2.48
C LEU A 63 -5.26 -0.68 -2.10
N SER A 64 -6.14 -1.53 -2.64
CA SER A 64 -7.56 -1.54 -2.28
C SER A 64 -7.74 -1.96 -0.82
N ASP A 65 -7.10 -3.04 -0.40
CA ASP A 65 -7.16 -3.54 0.97
C ASP A 65 -6.53 -2.55 1.96
N LEU A 66 -5.41 -1.90 1.58
CA LEU A 66 -4.80 -0.83 2.36
C LEU A 66 -5.77 0.35 2.55
N SER A 67 -6.46 0.76 1.48
CA SER A 67 -7.46 1.82 1.54
C SER A 67 -8.65 1.43 2.44
N GLU A 68 -9.08 0.18 2.40
CA GLU A 68 -10.16 -0.33 3.25
C GLU A 68 -9.75 -0.39 4.73
N CYS A 69 -8.55 -0.88 5.04
CA CYS A 69 -7.99 -0.84 6.39
C CYS A 69 -7.91 0.60 6.93
N LEU A 70 -7.41 1.55 6.12
CA LEU A 70 -7.34 2.96 6.52
C LEU A 70 -8.73 3.55 6.79
N SER A 71 -9.72 3.18 5.97
CA SER A 71 -11.11 3.61 6.15
C SER A 71 -11.69 3.06 7.46
N ARG A 72 -11.42 1.79 7.79
CA ARG A 72 -11.84 1.16 9.05
C ARG A 72 -11.17 1.80 10.27
N GLU A 73 -9.86 2.01 10.25
CA GLU A 73 -9.15 2.69 11.34
C GLU A 73 -9.64 4.13 11.54
N HIS A 74 -9.84 4.88 10.45
CA HIS A 74 -10.40 6.23 10.52
C HIS A 74 -11.80 6.23 11.15
N GLN A 75 -12.67 5.30 10.74
CA GLN A 75 -14.00 5.19 11.31
C GLN A 75 -13.95 4.91 12.82
N GLN A 76 -13.06 4.01 13.27
CA GLN A 76 -12.87 3.73 14.70
C GLN A 76 -12.41 4.95 15.49
N ILE A 77 -11.52 5.78 14.93
CA ILE A 77 -11.05 7.03 15.56
C ILE A 77 -12.19 8.05 15.71
N VAL A 78 -13.03 8.18 14.67
CA VAL A 78 -14.19 9.07 14.70
C VAL A 78 -15.22 8.58 15.74
N GLU A 79 -15.47 7.28 15.79
CA GLU A 79 -16.41 6.67 16.74
C GLU A 79 -15.91 6.68 18.19
N SER A 80 -14.59 6.58 18.43
CA SER A 80 -14.00 6.64 19.76
C SER A 80 -13.95 8.06 20.35
N GLY A 81 -14.28 9.09 19.57
CA GLY A 81 -14.22 10.49 19.99
C GLY A 81 -12.79 11.04 20.13
N GLU A 82 -11.80 10.35 19.58
CA GLU A 82 -10.39 10.77 19.57
C GLU A 82 -10.11 11.73 18.40
N GLU A 83 -10.86 12.84 18.30
CA GLU A 83 -10.64 13.90 17.30
C GLU A 83 -9.38 14.76 17.58
N ASN A 84 -8.25 14.15 17.96
CA ASN A 84 -7.03 14.88 18.33
C ASN A 84 -5.74 14.23 17.81
N PHE A 85 -5.58 14.04 16.49
CA PHE A 85 -4.20 14.01 15.93
C PHE A 85 -4.04 14.23 14.42
N VAL A 86 -5.03 13.90 13.58
CA VAL A 86 -4.80 13.82 12.11
C VAL A 86 -4.68 15.20 11.41
N PHE A 87 -5.19 16.27 12.03
CA PHE A 87 -5.17 17.62 11.46
C PHE A 87 -3.76 18.21 11.26
N SER A 88 -2.73 17.64 11.92
CA SER A 88 -1.36 18.16 11.89
C SER A 88 -0.56 17.86 10.61
N GLN A 89 -0.98 16.88 9.80
CA GLN A 89 -0.28 16.56 8.54
C GLN A 89 -0.79 17.37 7.35
N GLU A 90 -2.09 17.64 7.28
CA GLU A 90 -2.69 18.40 6.16
C GLU A 90 -2.25 19.87 6.14
N MET A 91 -2.00 20.48 7.31
CA MET A 91 -1.57 21.88 7.40
C MET A 91 -0.10 22.13 6.99
N LYS A 92 0.76 21.10 6.89
CA LYS A 92 2.17 21.29 6.48
C LYS A 92 2.35 21.48 4.97
N LEU A 93 1.34 21.15 4.16
CA LEU A 93 1.37 21.36 2.71
C LEU A 93 0.85 22.75 2.26
N SER A 94 0.40 23.59 3.20
CA SER A 94 -0.09 24.95 2.92
C SER A 94 0.84 26.05 3.43
N LYS A 95 2.15 25.92 3.22
CA LYS A 95 3.07 27.07 3.26
C LYS A 95 3.89 27.14 1.99
N LYS A 96 3.47 28.02 1.09
CA LYS A 96 4.24 28.55 -0.03
C LYS A 96 4.73 29.94 0.34
#